data_AF-A0A428S2A4-F1
#
_entry.id   AF-A0A428S2A4-F1
#
_cell.length_a   1.000
_cell.length_b   1.000
_cell.length_c   1.000
_cell.angle_alpha   90.00
_cell.angle_beta   90.00
_cell.angle_gamma   90.00
#
_symmetry.space_group_name_H-M   'P 1'
#
loop_
_entity.id
_entity.type
_entity.pdbx_description
1 polymer ?
#
loop_
_entity_poly.entity_id
_entity_poly.type
_entity_poly.pdbx_seq_one_letter_code
_entity_poly.pdbx_strand_id
1 'polypeptide(L)'
;MATLDILKQNLRQKVSATASSTVQTLFGAQYYAGFQILRDTKWETYKDFIIPQLSSLIIRVANDNDILDYFSPFIAGFLMKDAELDRAIRVKWRKIYRTLGHCEEAQTVSFSTPNAMVTFNRHAATLQELAAQVPLLEGSKMVKNQQARLYNPASTFRPLEVQHIQRYVEWALKCRIGLTVIGGGHSGHCLWPNVIPIDISAFDQIHILAARREDNKVGSDAGPLVVTGAGCKTGDVVRKTLAAGLTIPLGARPSVGAGLWLQGGIGHLARLHGLACDAIIGAVVVSVYSGQVLCVGCVPKQHRPAGAMRPDNEADLLWAIKGAGPNFGIVVSVTFKTFAAPTYLVRNWRIPLRNGLEARLRLGDIAQLARKLARNCSTDAYLFWDNEQLHLGVTMFESAVTQFPCGIPTLVYTVLGPEDNSKIVDGVGLFETE
;
A
#
# COMPACT_ATOMS: atom_id res chain seq x y z
N MET A 1 24.67 8.42 -23.05
CA MET A 1 25.27 8.99 -21.82
C MET A 1 25.28 7.96 -20.73
N ALA A 2 26.37 7.83 -19.96
CA ALA A 2 26.38 6.99 -18.76
C ALA A 2 25.51 7.61 -17.65
N THR A 3 24.88 6.76 -16.85
CA THR A 3 24.07 7.21 -15.70
C THR A 3 24.94 7.44 -14.47
N LEU A 4 24.45 8.23 -13.50
CA LEU A 4 25.10 8.36 -12.19
C LEU A 4 25.26 7.02 -11.45
N ASP A 5 24.39 6.03 -11.69
CA ASP A 5 24.52 4.70 -11.09
C ASP A 5 25.75 3.95 -11.63
N ILE A 6 25.96 3.99 -12.95
CA ILE A 6 27.14 3.39 -13.58
C ILE A 6 28.41 4.06 -13.04
N LEU A 7 28.38 5.38 -12.88
CA LEU A 7 29.49 6.13 -12.30
C LEU A 7 29.76 5.70 -10.85
N LYS A 8 28.72 5.66 -9.98
CA LYS A 8 28.83 5.23 -8.58
C LYS A 8 29.39 3.81 -8.44
N GLN A 9 28.91 2.87 -9.26
CA GLN A 9 29.41 1.49 -9.27
C GLN A 9 30.89 1.42 -9.66
N ASN A 10 31.32 2.16 -10.69
CA ASN A 10 32.71 2.19 -11.12
C ASN A 10 33.64 2.80 -10.07
N LEU A 11 33.22 3.88 -9.41
CA LEU A 11 33.98 4.50 -8.32
C LEU A 11 34.14 3.53 -7.14
N ARG A 12 33.09 2.77 -6.79
CA ARG A 12 33.09 1.77 -5.71
C ARG A 12 33.94 0.54 -6.02
N GLN A 13 33.78 -0.05 -7.21
CA GLN A 13 34.55 -1.22 -7.63
C GLN A 13 36.05 -0.94 -7.63
N LYS A 14 36.47 0.27 -8.00
CA LYS A 14 37.88 0.62 -8.03
C LYS A 14 38.53 0.73 -6.64
N VAL A 15 37.73 0.98 -5.60
CA VAL A 15 38.19 1.03 -4.20
C VAL A 15 38.15 -0.36 -3.56
N SER A 16 37.21 -1.23 -3.94
CA SER A 16 37.14 -2.64 -3.47
C SER A 16 38.40 -3.45 -3.80
N ALA A 17 39.23 -3.01 -4.75
CA ALA A 17 40.52 -3.61 -5.07
C ALA A 17 41.67 -3.19 -4.12
N THR A 18 41.42 -2.22 -3.23
CA THR A 18 42.41 -1.62 -2.31
C THR A 18 41.77 -1.44 -0.93
N ALA A 19 41.81 -2.52 -0.13
CA ALA A 19 41.58 -2.60 1.33
C ALA A 19 40.31 -1.95 1.93
N SER A 20 39.41 -2.81 2.45
CA SER A 20 38.13 -2.44 3.08
C SER A 20 38.23 -1.67 4.42
N SER A 21 39.42 -1.45 5.00
CA SER A 21 39.60 -0.90 6.36
C SER A 21 39.86 0.62 6.42
N THR A 22 40.05 1.30 5.29
CA THR A 22 40.47 2.72 5.21
C THR A 22 39.38 3.71 4.79
N VAL A 23 38.12 3.27 4.74
CA VAL A 23 36.99 4.09 4.28
C VAL A 23 36.26 4.74 5.47
N GLN A 24 35.81 5.98 5.29
CA GLN A 24 35.00 6.74 6.24
C GLN A 24 33.68 7.20 5.60
N THR A 25 32.58 7.06 6.32
CA THR A 25 31.27 7.60 5.90
C THR A 25 31.30 9.12 5.88
N LEU A 26 30.67 9.73 4.88
CA LEU A 26 30.60 11.19 4.77
C LEU A 26 29.80 11.82 5.93
N PHE A 27 30.22 13.02 6.34
CA PHE A 27 29.46 13.87 7.26
C PHE A 27 28.43 14.73 6.53
N GLY A 28 27.46 15.29 7.26
CA GLY A 28 26.36 16.09 6.70
C GLY A 28 26.83 17.26 5.82
N ALA A 29 27.90 17.96 6.22
CA ALA A 29 28.49 19.05 5.44
C ALA A 29 29.02 18.60 4.07
N GLN A 30 29.55 17.38 3.98
CA GLN A 30 30.10 16.83 2.74
C GLN A 30 28.98 16.37 1.80
N TYR A 31 27.89 15.83 2.34
CA TYR A 31 26.68 15.58 1.54
C TYR A 31 26.08 16.88 1.01
N TYR A 32 26.03 17.92 1.84
CA TYR A 32 25.51 19.23 1.44
C TYR A 32 26.36 19.86 0.34
N ALA A 33 27.70 19.83 0.46
CA ALA A 33 28.60 20.36 -0.55
C ALA A 33 28.47 19.63 -1.91
N GLY A 34 28.44 18.30 -1.91
CA GLY A 34 28.24 17.52 -3.13
C GLY A 34 26.87 17.74 -3.77
N PHE A 35 25.83 18.00 -2.96
CA PHE A 35 24.52 18.37 -3.47
C PHE A 35 24.48 19.79 -4.05
N GLN A 36 25.21 20.75 -3.48
CA GLN A 36 25.31 22.10 -4.07
C GLN A 36 25.85 22.08 -5.50
N ILE A 37 26.76 21.14 -5.80
CA ILE A 37 27.25 20.90 -7.16
C ILE A 37 26.13 20.40 -8.10
N LEU A 38 25.13 19.68 -7.59
CA LEU A 38 23.92 19.33 -8.36
C LEU A 38 22.94 20.52 -8.46
N ARG A 39 22.93 21.41 -7.45
CA ARG A 39 21.93 22.46 -7.24
C ARG A 39 22.08 23.70 -8.12
N ASP A 40 23.21 23.88 -8.81
CA ASP A 40 23.37 24.87 -9.88
C ASP A 40 22.32 24.70 -11.02
N THR A 41 21.59 23.57 -11.00
CA THR A 41 20.27 23.43 -11.63
C THR A 41 19.12 23.77 -10.67
N LYS A 42 18.81 25.07 -10.49
CA LYS A 42 17.53 25.64 -9.96
C LYS A 42 16.76 24.90 -8.83
N TRP A 43 17.36 24.30 -7.79
CA TRP A 43 16.57 23.66 -6.70
C TRP A 43 16.85 24.24 -5.31
N GLU A 44 15.83 24.47 -4.48
CA GLU A 44 15.97 25.20 -3.20
C GLU A 44 15.78 24.34 -1.93
N THR A 45 15.68 23.00 -2.00
CA THR A 45 15.24 22.24 -0.81
C THR A 45 16.06 21.00 -0.51
N TYR A 46 16.97 21.13 0.47
CA TYR A 46 17.50 20.02 1.27
C TYR A 46 16.84 20.05 2.64
N LYS A 47 15.76 19.29 2.83
CA LYS A 47 15.32 18.78 4.13
C LYS A 47 14.70 17.40 3.90
N ASP A 48 15.47 16.38 4.27
CA ASP A 48 15.06 14.98 4.42
C ASP A 48 14.49 14.28 3.17
N PHE A 49 15.46 13.83 2.36
CA PHE A 49 15.37 12.79 1.32
C PHE A 49 14.72 13.17 -0.02
N ILE A 50 15.17 12.44 -1.05
CA ILE A 50 15.35 12.88 -2.44
C ILE A 50 14.06 12.78 -3.26
N ILE A 51 13.63 13.92 -3.82
CA ILE A 51 12.43 14.13 -4.65
C ILE A 51 12.36 13.12 -5.84
N PRO A 52 11.18 12.57 -6.19
CA PRO A 52 10.99 11.62 -7.31
C PRO A 52 11.12 12.22 -8.72
N GLN A 53 11.30 13.52 -8.86
CA GLN A 53 11.20 14.24 -10.16
C GLN A 53 12.50 14.25 -10.96
N LEU A 54 13.48 13.39 -10.60
CA LEU A 54 14.75 13.31 -11.29
C LEU A 54 14.76 12.41 -12.52
N SER A 55 13.67 11.72 -12.86
CA SER A 55 13.67 10.69 -13.91
C SER A 55 13.82 11.20 -15.37
N SER A 56 14.15 12.47 -15.59
CA SER A 56 14.29 13.06 -16.94
C SER A 56 15.31 14.20 -17.04
N LEU A 57 16.34 14.26 -16.19
CA LEU A 57 17.27 15.39 -16.13
C LEU A 57 18.69 15.02 -16.57
N ILE A 58 19.31 15.91 -17.33
CA ILE A 58 20.75 15.85 -17.61
C ILE A 58 21.45 16.60 -16.47
N ILE A 59 22.28 15.90 -15.72
CA ILE A 59 23.12 16.50 -14.67
C ILE A 59 24.40 16.98 -15.33
N ARG A 60 24.73 18.26 -15.12
CA ARG A 60 25.95 18.90 -15.64
C ARG A 60 26.84 19.28 -14.46
N VAL A 61 28.08 18.81 -14.49
CA VAL A 61 29.12 19.14 -13.51
C VAL A 61 30.24 19.86 -14.25
N ALA A 62 30.78 20.94 -13.69
CA ALA A 62 31.92 21.61 -14.28
C ALA A 62 33.11 20.64 -14.42
N ASN A 63 33.77 20.66 -15.58
CA ASN A 63 34.95 19.83 -15.88
C ASN A 63 36.23 20.41 -15.24
N ASP A 64 36.14 20.72 -13.94
CA ASP A 64 37.23 21.25 -13.14
C ASP A 64 37.75 20.19 -12.16
N ASN A 65 39.07 20.13 -11.96
CA ASN A 65 39.66 19.08 -11.13
C ASN A 65 39.22 19.17 -9.67
N ASP A 66 39.09 20.37 -9.12
CA ASP A 66 38.73 20.57 -7.72
C ASP A 66 37.25 20.24 -7.53
N ILE A 67 36.38 20.68 -8.44
CA ILE A 67 34.96 20.36 -8.42
C ILE A 67 34.72 18.85 -8.54
N LEU A 68 35.42 18.17 -9.45
CA LEU A 68 35.33 16.72 -9.59
C LEU A 68 35.83 15.99 -8.34
N ASP A 69 36.92 16.47 -7.73
CA ASP A 69 37.45 15.91 -6.49
C ASP A 69 36.50 16.10 -5.30
N TYR A 70 35.77 17.21 -5.23
CA TYR A 70 34.73 17.43 -4.21
C TYR A 70 33.47 16.60 -4.47
N PHE A 71 33.10 16.39 -5.73
CA PHE A 71 31.90 15.66 -6.11
C PHE A 71 32.06 14.14 -6.03
N SER A 72 33.26 13.62 -6.24
CA SER A 72 33.51 12.18 -6.27
C SER A 72 33.20 11.44 -4.95
N PRO A 73 33.58 11.95 -3.76
CA PRO A 73 33.18 11.33 -2.48
C PRO A 73 31.68 11.28 -2.31
N PHE A 74 30.98 12.34 -2.71
CA PHE A 74 29.52 12.41 -2.68
C PHE A 74 28.91 11.30 -3.54
N ILE A 75 29.38 11.12 -4.78
CA ILE A 75 28.90 10.05 -5.65
C ILE A 75 29.24 8.65 -5.11
N ALA A 76 30.47 8.45 -4.63
CA ALA A 76 30.93 7.17 -4.08
C ALA A 76 30.19 6.82 -2.76
N GLY A 77 29.81 7.83 -1.98
CA GLY A 77 29.15 7.74 -0.67
C GLY A 77 30.12 7.58 0.50
N PHE A 78 31.42 7.86 0.31
CA PHE A 78 32.46 7.73 1.33
C PHE A 78 33.73 8.53 0.99
N LEU A 79 34.61 8.68 1.98
CA LEU A 79 35.97 9.25 1.87
C LEU A 79 37.03 8.23 2.25
N MET A 80 38.26 8.45 1.77
CA MET A 80 39.43 7.69 2.20
C MET A 80 40.08 8.40 3.41
N LYS A 81 40.47 7.62 4.42
CA LYS A 81 41.18 8.15 5.61
C LYS A 81 42.65 8.44 5.34
N ASP A 82 43.26 7.69 4.42
CA ASP A 82 44.67 7.81 4.06
C ASP A 82 44.85 8.87 2.97
N ALA A 83 45.62 9.91 3.25
CA ALA A 83 45.78 11.07 2.37
C ALA A 83 46.55 10.75 1.07
N GLU A 84 47.52 9.83 1.10
CA GLU A 84 48.26 9.45 -0.10
C GLU A 84 47.41 8.59 -1.03
N LEU A 85 46.67 7.64 -0.44
CA LEU A 85 45.73 6.79 -1.15
C LEU A 85 44.56 7.60 -1.71
N ASP A 86 44.05 8.59 -0.97
CA ASP A 86 43.01 9.52 -1.40
C ASP A 86 43.46 10.31 -2.65
N ARG A 87 44.69 10.85 -2.64
CA ARG A 87 45.25 11.57 -3.80
C ARG A 87 45.36 10.66 -5.04
N ALA A 88 45.85 9.44 -4.88
CA ALA A 88 45.96 8.47 -5.97
C ALA A 88 44.58 8.04 -6.52
N ILE A 89 43.58 7.94 -5.63
CA ILE A 89 42.20 7.61 -5.98
C ILE A 89 41.52 8.77 -6.72
N ARG A 90 41.70 10.01 -6.30
CA ARG A 90 41.17 11.22 -6.98
C ARG A 90 41.61 11.30 -8.43
N VAL A 91 42.88 11.02 -8.73
CA VAL A 91 43.39 10.96 -10.11
C VAL A 91 42.63 9.92 -10.95
N LYS A 92 42.35 8.74 -10.37
CA LYS A 92 41.58 7.68 -11.03
C LYS A 92 40.11 8.07 -11.20
N TRP A 93 39.51 8.68 -10.17
CA TRP A 93 38.13 9.15 -10.20
C TRP A 93 37.93 10.17 -11.31
N ARG A 94 38.79 11.19 -11.42
CA ARG A 94 38.75 12.16 -12.53
C ARG A 94 38.79 11.50 -13.92
N LYS A 95 39.60 10.44 -14.09
CA LYS A 95 39.64 9.66 -15.34
C LYS A 95 38.30 8.96 -15.61
N ILE A 96 37.71 8.33 -14.60
CA ILE A 96 36.39 7.67 -14.69
C ILE A 96 35.31 8.69 -15.07
N TYR A 97 35.27 9.85 -14.41
CA TYR A 97 34.31 10.92 -14.70
C TYR A 97 34.37 11.36 -16.17
N ARG A 98 35.56 11.66 -16.68
CA ARG A 98 35.75 12.13 -18.07
C ARG A 98 35.53 11.04 -19.12
N THR A 99 35.72 9.77 -18.74
CA THR A 99 35.51 8.64 -19.65
C THR A 99 34.04 8.26 -19.75
N LEU A 100 33.29 8.34 -18.64
CA LEU A 100 31.88 7.96 -18.60
C LEU A 100 30.93 9.11 -18.97
N GLY A 101 31.31 10.35 -18.64
CA GLY A 101 30.51 11.53 -18.91
C GLY A 101 30.58 11.99 -20.35
N HIS A 102 29.53 12.66 -20.81
CA HIS A 102 29.50 13.29 -22.14
C HIS A 102 29.93 14.75 -22.00
N CYS A 103 31.02 15.14 -22.65
CA CYS A 103 31.48 16.53 -22.72
C CYS A 103 30.90 17.19 -23.98
N GLU A 104 29.77 17.89 -23.86
CA GLU A 104 29.19 18.67 -24.96
C GLU A 104 30.03 19.93 -25.26
N GLU A 105 30.63 20.53 -24.22
CA GLU A 105 31.51 21.70 -24.29
C GLU A 105 32.71 21.44 -23.37
N ALA A 106 33.90 21.95 -23.70
CA ALA A 106 35.15 21.68 -22.96
C ALA A 106 35.08 21.95 -21.44
N GLN A 107 34.05 22.66 -20.99
CA GLN A 107 33.85 23.16 -19.64
C GLN A 107 32.91 22.30 -18.77
N THR A 108 32.15 21.35 -19.30
CA THR A 108 31.19 20.56 -18.49
C THR A 108 31.19 19.07 -18.84
N VAL A 109 31.02 18.24 -17.81
CA VAL A 109 30.82 16.79 -17.91
C VAL A 109 29.36 16.50 -17.57
N SER A 110 28.63 15.87 -18.50
CA SER A 110 27.21 15.55 -18.33
C SER A 110 26.94 14.06 -18.11
N PHE A 111 25.97 13.76 -17.24
CA PHE A 111 25.49 12.42 -16.92
C PHE A 111 23.97 12.39 -16.99
N SER A 112 23.42 11.26 -17.44
CA SER A 112 21.97 11.06 -17.36
C SER A 112 21.59 10.71 -15.93
N THR A 113 20.48 11.26 -15.45
CA THR A 113 19.85 10.76 -14.23
C THR A 113 19.40 9.31 -14.45
N PRO A 114 19.71 8.37 -13.54
CA PRO A 114 19.17 7.03 -13.62
C PRO A 114 17.64 7.01 -13.43
N ASN A 115 17.01 5.92 -13.88
CA ASN A 115 15.59 5.62 -13.65
C ASN A 115 15.26 5.36 -12.16
N ALA A 116 16.27 5.23 -11.30
CA ALA A 116 16.15 4.96 -9.87
C ALA A 116 16.93 6.00 -9.05
N MET A 117 16.34 6.44 -7.93
CA MET A 117 16.94 7.42 -7.02
C MET A 117 18.33 7.00 -6.54
N VAL A 118 19.34 7.83 -6.82
CA VAL A 118 20.64 7.68 -6.18
C VAL A 118 20.58 8.26 -4.78
N THR A 119 20.63 7.40 -3.76
CA THR A 119 20.73 7.85 -2.37
C THR A 119 22.15 8.30 -2.07
N PHE A 120 22.33 9.62 -1.97
CA PHE A 120 23.53 10.26 -1.44
C PHE A 120 23.23 10.83 -0.06
N ASN A 121 23.03 9.95 0.92
CA ASN A 121 22.99 10.34 2.32
C ASN A 121 23.83 9.38 3.17
N ARG A 122 24.05 9.74 4.44
CA ARG A 122 24.83 8.94 5.41
C ARG A 122 24.31 7.52 5.62
N HIS A 123 23.11 7.22 5.12
CA HIS A 123 22.42 5.94 5.22
C HIS A 123 22.43 5.15 3.89
N ALA A 124 23.18 5.59 2.89
CA ALA A 124 23.22 4.94 1.57
C ALA A 124 23.70 3.47 1.61
N ALA A 125 24.42 3.05 2.65
CA ALA A 125 24.81 1.65 2.88
C ALA A 125 23.81 0.86 3.73
N THR A 126 22.96 1.52 4.53
CA THR A 126 22.11 0.84 5.50
C THR A 126 20.95 0.08 4.86
N LEU A 127 20.59 0.41 3.61
CA LEU A 127 19.57 -0.35 2.87
C LEU A 127 20.03 -1.78 2.56
N GLN A 128 21.32 -1.98 2.31
CA GLN A 128 21.89 -3.31 2.09
C GLN A 128 21.91 -4.13 3.39
N GLU A 129 22.18 -3.49 4.53
CA GLU A 129 22.09 -4.12 5.86
C GLU A 129 20.66 -4.60 6.15
N LEU A 130 19.65 -3.83 5.75
CA LEU A 130 18.24 -4.23 5.85
C LEU A 130 17.91 -5.36 4.87
N ALA A 131 18.39 -5.29 3.62
CA ALA A 131 18.19 -6.34 2.61
C ALA A 131 18.84 -7.67 2.97
N ALA A 132 19.86 -7.68 3.82
CA ALA A 132 20.42 -8.91 4.37
C ALA A 132 19.50 -9.59 5.40
N GLN A 133 18.54 -8.86 5.97
CA GLN A 133 17.67 -9.34 7.04
C GLN A 133 16.19 -9.44 6.66
N VAL A 134 15.76 -8.66 5.67
CA VAL A 134 14.37 -8.60 5.22
C VAL A 134 14.35 -8.86 3.71
N PRO A 135 13.57 -9.85 3.24
CA PRO A 135 13.51 -10.16 1.82
C PRO A 135 13.03 -8.98 0.98
N LEU A 136 13.66 -8.78 -0.17
CA LEU A 136 13.18 -7.87 -1.21
C LEU A 136 12.05 -8.52 -1.99
N LEU A 137 11.12 -7.71 -2.47
CA LEU A 137 10.11 -8.14 -3.42
C LEU A 137 10.80 -8.43 -4.76
N GLU A 138 10.70 -9.67 -5.24
CA GLU A 138 11.15 -10.04 -6.58
C GLU A 138 10.15 -9.53 -7.64
N GLY A 139 10.67 -8.82 -8.64
CA GLY A 139 9.85 -8.23 -9.71
C GLY A 139 9.11 -6.95 -9.28
N SER A 140 8.07 -6.58 -10.04
CA SER A 140 7.23 -5.43 -9.73
C SER A 140 5.83 -5.87 -9.34
N LYS A 141 5.33 -5.38 -8.20
CA LYS A 141 3.90 -5.48 -7.88
C LYS A 141 3.17 -4.34 -8.53
N MET A 142 2.18 -4.67 -9.35
CA MET A 142 1.30 -3.67 -9.93
C MET A 142 0.41 -3.06 -8.83
N VAL A 143 0.77 -1.86 -8.37
CA VAL A 143 -0.12 -0.99 -7.60
C VAL A 143 -1.22 -0.51 -8.55
N LYS A 144 -2.48 -0.76 -8.23
CA LYS A 144 -3.61 -0.47 -9.14
C LYS A 144 -3.84 1.03 -9.31
N ASN A 145 -3.66 1.82 -8.25
CA ASN A 145 -3.83 3.27 -8.30
C ASN A 145 -2.79 3.92 -9.24
N GLN A 146 -3.25 4.65 -10.26
CA GLN A 146 -2.38 5.25 -11.26
C GLN A 146 -1.45 6.33 -10.68
N GLN A 147 -1.96 7.18 -9.78
CA GLN A 147 -1.17 8.25 -9.15
C GLN A 147 -0.03 7.66 -8.31
N ALA A 148 -0.31 6.61 -7.54
CA ALA A 148 0.71 5.95 -6.73
C ALA A 148 1.83 5.33 -7.59
N ARG A 149 1.53 4.82 -8.80
CA ARG A 149 2.54 4.25 -9.72
C ARG A 149 3.61 5.27 -10.13
N LEU A 150 3.29 6.56 -10.12
CA LEU A 150 4.22 7.62 -10.53
C LEU A 150 5.42 7.76 -9.59
N TYR A 151 5.33 7.25 -8.34
CA TYR A 151 6.39 7.42 -7.35
C TYR A 151 7.54 6.40 -7.46
N ASN A 152 7.41 5.37 -8.30
CA ASN A 152 8.42 4.36 -8.66
C ASN A 152 9.53 4.11 -7.59
N PRO A 153 9.23 3.40 -6.48
CA PRO A 153 10.19 3.18 -5.40
C PRO A 153 11.38 2.35 -5.88
N ALA A 154 12.59 2.73 -5.45
CA ALA A 154 13.82 2.03 -5.85
C ALA A 154 13.89 0.57 -5.36
N SER A 155 13.24 0.26 -4.23
CA SER A 155 13.18 -1.09 -3.66
C SER A 155 11.90 -1.24 -2.85
N THR A 156 11.33 -2.43 -2.85
CA THR A 156 10.18 -2.81 -2.02
C THR A 156 10.56 -4.04 -1.22
N PHE A 157 10.29 -4.03 0.08
CA PHE A 157 10.54 -5.19 0.95
C PHE A 157 9.29 -6.05 1.04
N ARG A 158 9.45 -7.38 1.07
CA ARG A 158 8.35 -8.35 1.27
C ARG A 158 8.64 -9.19 2.51
N PRO A 159 8.34 -8.68 3.73
CA PRO A 159 8.49 -9.46 4.96
C PRO A 159 7.67 -10.75 4.91
N LEU A 160 8.28 -11.86 5.32
CA LEU A 160 7.62 -13.18 5.39
C LEU A 160 7.18 -13.57 6.81
N GLU A 161 7.65 -12.86 7.83
CA GLU A 161 7.36 -13.11 9.25
C GLU A 161 7.31 -11.77 10.00
N VAL A 162 6.68 -11.75 11.18
CA VAL A 162 6.48 -10.52 11.95
C VAL A 162 7.80 -9.86 12.33
N GLN A 163 8.82 -10.66 12.62
CA GLN A 163 10.16 -10.20 12.99
C GLN A 163 10.84 -9.41 11.85
N HIS A 164 10.55 -9.74 10.58
CA HIS A 164 11.00 -8.94 9.45
C HIS A 164 10.39 -7.53 9.47
N ILE A 165 9.11 -7.40 9.86
CA ILE A 165 8.45 -6.10 10.01
C ILE A 165 9.07 -5.31 11.16
N GLN A 166 9.39 -5.98 12.28
CA GLN A 166 10.06 -5.32 13.42
C GLN A 166 11.43 -4.78 13.02
N ARG A 167 12.27 -5.61 12.39
CA ARG A 167 13.60 -5.20 11.87
C ARG A 167 13.49 -4.03 10.89
N TYR A 168 12.47 -4.07 10.03
CA TYR A 168 12.17 -2.98 9.09
C TYR A 168 11.82 -1.68 9.82
N VAL A 169 10.94 -1.73 10.82
CA VAL A 169 10.54 -0.55 11.62
C VAL A 169 11.72 0.00 12.43
N GLU A 170 12.49 -0.86 13.09
CA GLU A 170 13.70 -0.48 13.83
C GLU A 170 14.71 0.23 12.93
N TRP A 171 14.91 -0.30 11.72
CA TRP A 171 15.74 0.34 10.70
C TRP A 171 15.19 1.71 10.28
N ALA A 172 13.89 1.80 10.01
CA ALA A 172 13.25 3.06 9.61
C ALA A 172 13.37 4.13 10.71
N LEU A 173 13.19 3.74 11.99
CA LEU A 173 13.37 4.62 13.15
C LEU A 173 14.82 5.09 13.29
N LYS A 174 15.79 4.17 13.18
CA LYS A 174 17.23 4.49 13.23
C LYS A 174 17.65 5.45 12.12
N CYS A 175 17.12 5.27 10.92
CA CYS A 175 17.43 6.08 9.75
C CYS A 175 16.55 7.33 9.60
N ARG A 176 15.49 7.47 10.40
CA ARG A 176 14.46 8.53 10.28
C ARG A 176 13.82 8.59 8.89
N ILE A 177 13.43 7.44 8.36
CA ILE A 177 12.82 7.30 7.03
C ILE A 177 11.34 6.98 7.18
N GLY A 178 10.52 7.66 6.37
CA GLY A 178 9.09 7.37 6.28
C GLY A 178 8.83 6.00 5.66
N LEU A 179 7.71 5.39 6.03
CA LEU A 179 7.31 4.07 5.56
C LEU A 179 5.91 4.10 4.96
N THR A 180 5.67 3.21 3.99
CA THR A 180 4.34 2.95 3.47
C THR A 180 4.11 1.45 3.34
N VAL A 181 2.85 1.02 3.37
CA VAL A 181 2.45 -0.38 3.32
C VAL A 181 1.63 -0.65 2.06
N ILE A 182 2.04 -1.65 1.29
CA ILE A 182 1.32 -2.14 0.12
C ILE A 182 0.54 -3.40 0.49
N GLY A 183 -0.76 -3.22 0.76
CA GLY A 183 -1.75 -4.31 0.82
C GLY A 183 -2.22 -4.72 -0.58
N GLY A 184 -3.50 -4.47 -0.88
CA GLY A 184 -4.11 -4.74 -2.19
C GLY A 184 -3.72 -3.74 -3.30
N GLY A 185 -2.99 -2.67 -2.99
CA GLY A 185 -2.47 -1.72 -3.98
C GLY A 185 -3.51 -0.77 -4.61
N HIS A 186 -4.71 -0.62 -4.02
CA HIS A 186 -5.77 0.23 -4.58
C HIS A 186 -5.70 1.70 -4.16
N SER A 187 -4.99 2.01 -3.07
CA SER A 187 -4.93 3.36 -2.52
C SER A 187 -3.84 4.20 -3.19
N GLY A 188 -4.09 5.50 -3.33
CA GLY A 188 -3.05 6.49 -3.66
C GLY A 188 -1.96 6.58 -2.59
N HIS A 189 -2.24 6.13 -1.36
CA HIS A 189 -1.30 6.13 -0.25
C HIS A 189 -0.39 4.90 -0.20
N CYS A 190 -0.57 3.92 -1.09
CA CYS A 190 0.27 2.71 -1.13
C CYS A 190 1.73 3.02 -1.47
N LEU A 191 1.99 4.12 -2.17
CA LEU A 191 3.32 4.60 -2.48
C LEU A 191 3.37 6.09 -2.20
N TRP A 192 4.49 6.56 -1.68
CA TRP A 192 4.76 7.97 -1.43
C TRP A 192 6.15 8.33 -1.95
N PRO A 193 6.41 9.61 -2.24
CA PRO A 193 7.77 10.11 -2.38
C PRO A 193 8.60 9.78 -1.15
N ASN A 194 9.87 9.46 -1.35
CA ASN A 194 10.90 9.46 -0.30
C ASN A 194 10.68 8.42 0.82
N VAL A 195 9.80 7.44 0.62
CA VAL A 195 9.57 6.35 1.57
C VAL A 195 10.05 5.03 0.98
N ILE A 196 10.31 4.08 1.87
CA ILE A 196 10.48 2.69 1.46
C ILE A 196 9.15 1.97 1.67
N PRO A 197 8.62 1.29 0.64
CA PRO A 197 7.41 0.49 0.79
C PRO A 197 7.71 -0.90 1.34
N ILE A 198 6.79 -1.38 2.15
CA ILE A 198 6.71 -2.76 2.60
C ILE A 198 5.46 -3.43 2.02
N ASP A 199 5.66 -4.54 1.34
CA ASP A 199 4.62 -5.38 0.76
C ASP A 199 4.19 -6.46 1.75
N ILE A 200 2.96 -6.35 2.24
CA ILE A 200 2.43 -7.26 3.26
C ILE A 200 1.76 -8.52 2.66
N SER A 201 1.89 -8.76 1.35
CA SER A 201 1.23 -9.87 0.64
C SER A 201 1.63 -11.26 1.11
N ALA A 202 2.76 -11.43 1.81
CA ALA A 202 3.11 -12.72 2.39
C ALA A 202 2.22 -13.09 3.60
N PHE A 203 1.53 -12.12 4.20
CA PHE A 203 0.55 -12.35 5.26
C PHE A 203 -0.83 -12.56 4.63
N ASP A 204 -0.95 -13.60 3.80
CA ASP A 204 -2.15 -13.96 3.01
C ASP A 204 -2.96 -15.12 3.62
N GLN A 205 -2.65 -15.49 4.86
CA GLN A 205 -3.29 -16.60 5.54
C GLN A 205 -4.66 -16.20 6.11
N ILE A 206 -5.62 -17.10 5.97
CA ILE A 206 -7.00 -16.94 6.48
C ILE A 206 -7.32 -18.18 7.31
N HIS A 207 -7.75 -18.00 8.56
CA HIS A 207 -8.08 -19.10 9.46
C HIS A 207 -9.51 -18.94 9.99
N ILE A 208 -10.30 -20.00 9.89
CA ILE A 208 -11.67 -20.05 10.41
C ILE A 208 -11.62 -20.78 11.75
N LEU A 209 -12.13 -20.14 12.80
CA LEU A 209 -12.19 -20.67 14.14
C LEU A 209 -13.65 -20.93 14.49
N ALA A 210 -13.95 -22.18 14.86
CA ALA A 210 -15.27 -22.55 15.34
C ALA A 210 -15.64 -21.75 16.60
N ALA A 211 -16.94 -21.55 16.81
CA ALA A 211 -17.47 -20.95 18.03
C ALA A 211 -16.91 -21.71 19.25
N ARG A 212 -16.15 -21.02 20.10
CA ARG A 212 -15.69 -21.61 21.37
C ARG A 212 -16.87 -21.63 22.34
N ARG A 213 -17.31 -22.83 22.72
CA ARG A 213 -17.95 -23.00 24.03
C ARG A 213 -16.83 -22.92 25.05
N GLU A 214 -16.53 -21.73 25.57
CA GLU A 214 -15.71 -21.67 26.78
C GLU A 214 -16.58 -22.13 27.95
N ASP A 215 -16.13 -23.18 28.63
CA ASP A 215 -16.74 -23.72 29.83
C ASP A 215 -16.97 -22.59 30.86
N ASN A 216 -18.22 -22.45 31.30
CA ASN A 216 -18.66 -21.68 32.47
C ASN A 216 -18.63 -20.14 32.41
N LYS A 217 -18.82 -19.52 31.23
CA LYS A 217 -19.40 -18.17 31.17
C LYS A 217 -20.69 -18.17 30.33
N VAL A 218 -21.82 -18.36 31.02
CA VAL A 218 -23.16 -18.09 30.47
C VAL A 218 -23.20 -16.61 30.07
N GLY A 219 -23.14 -16.32 28.77
CA GLY A 219 -23.28 -14.97 28.22
C GLY A 219 -22.46 -14.62 26.98
N SER A 220 -21.50 -15.44 26.52
CA SER A 220 -20.73 -15.11 25.30
C SER A 220 -21.32 -15.79 24.06
N ASP A 221 -22.19 -15.06 23.37
CA ASP A 221 -22.83 -15.36 22.08
C ASP A 221 -21.81 -15.34 20.91
N ALA A 222 -20.63 -15.93 21.12
CA ALA A 222 -19.51 -15.81 20.20
C ALA A 222 -19.63 -16.84 19.08
N GLY A 223 -20.28 -16.43 17.98
CA GLY A 223 -20.25 -17.15 16.72
C GLY A 223 -18.83 -17.37 16.16
N PRO A 224 -18.69 -18.10 15.04
CA PRO A 224 -17.40 -18.37 14.42
C PRO A 224 -16.59 -17.09 14.15
N LEU A 225 -15.28 -17.18 14.29
CA LEU A 225 -14.35 -16.08 14.04
C LEU A 225 -13.47 -16.37 12.84
N VAL A 226 -13.03 -15.33 12.14
CA VAL A 226 -12.07 -15.46 11.04
C VAL A 226 -10.88 -14.56 11.29
N VAL A 227 -9.68 -15.15 11.29
CA VAL A 227 -8.42 -14.40 11.35
C VAL A 227 -7.88 -14.28 9.93
N THR A 228 -7.71 -13.07 9.44
CA THR A 228 -7.16 -12.78 8.10
C THR A 228 -5.85 -12.01 8.24
N GLY A 229 -4.81 -12.44 7.54
CA GLY A 229 -3.62 -11.63 7.35
C GLY A 229 -3.90 -10.37 6.50
N ALA A 230 -3.16 -9.29 6.73
CA ALA A 230 -3.36 -8.02 6.04
C ALA A 230 -2.97 -8.05 4.55
N GLY A 231 -2.29 -9.11 4.11
CA GLY A 231 -1.99 -9.38 2.70
C GLY A 231 -3.16 -9.98 1.92
N CYS A 232 -4.19 -10.47 2.60
CA CYS A 232 -5.36 -11.08 1.97
C CYS A 232 -6.12 -10.09 1.09
N LYS A 233 -6.77 -10.60 0.04
CA LYS A 233 -7.72 -9.84 -0.77
C LYS A 233 -9.16 -10.25 -0.45
N THR A 234 -10.10 -9.35 -0.67
CA THR A 234 -11.52 -9.55 -0.43
C THR A 234 -12.04 -10.85 -1.07
N GLY A 235 -11.67 -11.12 -2.32
CA GLY A 235 -12.12 -12.32 -3.03
C GLY A 235 -11.64 -13.62 -2.39
N ASP A 236 -10.40 -13.64 -1.88
CA ASP A 236 -9.82 -14.82 -1.21
C ASP A 236 -10.53 -15.08 0.12
N VAL A 237 -10.80 -14.01 0.88
CA VAL A 237 -11.54 -14.08 2.14
C VAL A 237 -12.97 -14.57 1.91
N VAL A 238 -13.71 -13.95 1.00
CA VAL A 238 -15.10 -14.32 0.69
C VAL A 238 -15.20 -15.77 0.23
N ARG A 239 -14.32 -16.22 -0.68
CA ARG A 239 -14.32 -17.60 -1.17
C ARG A 239 -14.11 -18.60 -0.04
N LYS A 240 -13.16 -18.32 0.86
CA LYS A 240 -12.83 -19.23 1.97
C LYS A 240 -13.90 -19.24 3.05
N THR A 241 -14.49 -18.10 3.40
CA THR A 241 -15.58 -18.06 4.39
C THR A 241 -16.86 -18.68 3.84
N LEU A 242 -17.17 -18.46 2.56
CA LEU A 242 -18.35 -19.03 1.90
C LEU A 242 -18.31 -20.56 1.92
N ALA A 243 -17.14 -21.17 1.71
CA ALA A 243 -16.96 -22.62 1.81
C ALA A 243 -17.28 -23.19 3.22
N ALA A 244 -17.29 -22.33 4.24
CA ALA A 244 -17.69 -22.68 5.61
C ALA A 244 -19.11 -22.17 5.97
N GLY A 245 -19.88 -21.66 5.00
CA GLY A 245 -21.20 -21.08 5.24
C GLY A 245 -21.17 -19.73 5.96
N LEU A 246 -20.05 -19.02 5.91
CA LEU A 246 -19.82 -17.76 6.63
C LEU A 246 -19.56 -16.58 5.67
N THR A 247 -19.85 -15.37 6.13
CA THR A 247 -19.50 -14.12 5.46
C THR A 247 -18.95 -13.08 6.43
N ILE A 248 -18.24 -12.10 5.87
CA ILE A 248 -17.78 -10.86 6.50
C ILE A 248 -18.24 -9.74 5.57
N PRO A 249 -18.75 -8.59 6.08
CA PRO A 249 -19.25 -7.49 5.26
C PRO A 249 -18.09 -6.70 4.61
N LEU A 250 -17.35 -7.35 3.72
CA LEU A 250 -16.27 -6.76 2.92
C LEU A 250 -16.83 -6.00 1.70
N GLY A 251 -15.93 -5.46 0.88
CA GLY A 251 -16.28 -4.65 -0.28
C GLY A 251 -16.62 -5.44 -1.54
N ALA A 252 -17.10 -4.75 -2.57
CA ALA A 252 -17.58 -5.35 -3.81
C ALA A 252 -16.47 -5.79 -4.79
N ARG A 253 -15.21 -5.37 -4.59
CA ARG A 253 -14.13 -5.65 -5.55
C ARG A 253 -13.19 -6.74 -5.03
N PRO A 254 -13.04 -7.89 -5.73
CA PRO A 254 -12.34 -9.06 -5.19
C PRO A 254 -10.85 -8.80 -4.97
N SER A 255 -10.26 -7.91 -5.77
CA SER A 255 -8.83 -7.58 -5.70
C SER A 255 -8.44 -6.58 -4.61
N VAL A 256 -9.39 -5.99 -3.89
CA VAL A 256 -9.12 -5.03 -2.82
C VAL A 256 -8.58 -5.77 -1.59
N GLY A 257 -7.63 -5.16 -0.86
CA GLY A 257 -7.00 -5.76 0.32
C GLY A 257 -7.27 -4.98 1.60
N ALA A 258 -6.41 -5.16 2.61
CA ALA A 258 -6.68 -4.71 3.97
C ALA A 258 -6.95 -3.21 4.19
N GLY A 259 -6.43 -2.34 3.32
CA GLY A 259 -6.75 -0.91 3.37
C GLY A 259 -8.25 -0.62 3.42
N LEU A 260 -9.08 -1.46 2.80
CA LEU A 260 -10.54 -1.33 2.84
C LEU A 260 -11.10 -1.46 4.26
N TRP A 261 -10.86 -2.59 4.92
CA TRP A 261 -11.46 -2.88 6.23
C TRP A 261 -10.76 -2.14 7.39
N LEU A 262 -9.55 -1.64 7.18
CA LEU A 262 -8.85 -0.76 8.14
C LEU A 262 -9.29 0.71 8.04
N GLN A 263 -10.04 1.08 7.00
CA GLN A 263 -10.49 2.45 6.74
C GLN A 263 -12.02 2.56 6.61
N GLY A 264 -12.76 1.60 7.16
CA GLY A 264 -14.20 1.49 6.99
C GLY A 264 -14.55 0.27 6.15
N GLY A 265 -14.79 0.49 4.86
CA GLY A 265 -15.08 -0.56 3.89
C GLY A 265 -16.58 -0.75 3.69
N ILE A 266 -17.09 -0.20 2.59
CA ILE A 266 -18.48 -0.32 2.17
C ILE A 266 -18.60 -1.46 1.15
N GLY A 267 -19.65 -2.26 1.30
CA GLY A 267 -20.06 -3.29 0.34
C GLY A 267 -21.54 -3.60 0.49
N HIS A 268 -22.05 -4.58 -0.27
CA HIS A 268 -23.49 -4.86 -0.37
C HIS A 268 -24.14 -5.25 0.98
N LEU A 269 -23.36 -5.78 1.93
CA LEU A 269 -23.85 -6.15 3.27
C LEU A 269 -23.79 -4.99 4.29
N ALA A 270 -23.33 -3.80 3.91
CA ALA A 270 -23.11 -2.70 4.85
C ALA A 270 -24.39 -2.27 5.58
N ARG A 271 -25.54 -2.28 4.91
CA ARG A 271 -26.83 -1.91 5.52
C ARG A 271 -27.31 -2.94 6.56
N LEU A 272 -26.93 -4.20 6.39
CA LEU A 272 -27.32 -5.31 7.27
C LEU A 272 -26.36 -5.46 8.47
N HIS A 273 -25.05 -5.40 8.21
CA HIS A 273 -24.02 -5.77 9.20
C HIS A 273 -23.06 -4.63 9.59
N GLY A 274 -23.19 -3.45 9.01
CA GLY A 274 -22.23 -2.35 9.19
C GLY A 274 -21.05 -2.43 8.21
N LEU A 275 -20.10 -1.51 8.34
CA LEU A 275 -18.89 -1.48 7.52
C LEU A 275 -18.02 -2.71 7.78
N ALA A 276 -17.07 -2.99 6.88
CA ALA A 276 -16.10 -4.06 7.07
C ALA A 276 -15.33 -3.90 8.39
N CYS A 277 -14.98 -2.66 8.75
CA CYS A 277 -14.31 -2.35 10.01
C CYS A 277 -15.17 -2.68 11.23
N ASP A 278 -16.51 -2.59 11.16
CA ASP A 278 -17.41 -2.89 12.29
C ASP A 278 -17.37 -4.37 12.69
N ALA A 279 -16.97 -5.23 11.76
CA ALA A 279 -16.75 -6.65 11.99
C ALA A 279 -15.41 -6.96 12.68
N ILE A 280 -14.48 -6.00 12.76
CA ILE A 280 -13.20 -6.18 13.44
C ILE A 280 -13.40 -6.21 14.96
N ILE A 281 -12.91 -7.29 15.58
CA ILE A 281 -12.92 -7.47 17.03
C ILE A 281 -11.52 -7.60 17.64
N GLY A 282 -10.49 -7.78 16.81
CA GLY A 282 -9.10 -7.80 17.27
C GLY A 282 -8.11 -7.67 16.11
N ALA A 283 -6.85 -7.33 16.43
CA ALA A 283 -5.79 -7.17 15.45
C ALA A 283 -4.40 -7.44 16.04
N VAL A 284 -3.47 -7.87 15.19
CA VAL A 284 -2.03 -7.89 15.48
C VAL A 284 -1.39 -6.74 14.71
N VAL A 285 -0.68 -5.86 15.42
CA VAL A 285 -0.10 -4.63 14.86
C VAL A 285 1.36 -4.50 15.28
N VAL A 286 2.25 -4.12 14.38
CA VAL A 286 3.60 -3.67 14.74
C VAL A 286 3.59 -2.16 14.92
N SER A 287 3.92 -1.70 16.11
CA SER A 287 4.03 -0.28 16.45
C SER A 287 5.16 0.35 15.64
N VAL A 288 4.85 1.39 14.87
CA VAL A 288 5.85 2.17 14.13
C VAL A 288 6.62 3.15 15.02
N TYR A 289 6.20 3.31 16.28
CA TYR A 289 6.89 4.12 17.28
C TYR A 289 7.96 3.33 18.03
N SER A 290 7.67 2.08 18.40
CA SER A 290 8.54 1.26 19.25
C SER A 290 9.08 -0.01 18.60
N GLY A 291 8.56 -0.43 17.44
CA GLY A 291 8.88 -1.74 16.83
C GLY A 291 8.26 -2.94 17.56
N GLN A 292 7.48 -2.72 18.62
CA GLN A 292 6.84 -3.79 19.39
C GLN A 292 5.64 -4.38 18.65
N VAL A 293 5.40 -5.68 18.85
CA VAL A 293 4.21 -6.37 18.37
C VAL A 293 3.10 -6.27 19.41
N LEU A 294 1.96 -5.71 19.00
CA LEU A 294 0.80 -5.48 19.82
C LEU A 294 -0.32 -6.45 19.42
N CYS A 295 -0.92 -7.11 20.41
CA CYS A 295 -2.21 -7.79 20.28
C CYS A 295 -3.30 -6.90 20.86
N VAL A 296 -4.21 -6.43 20.01
CA VAL A 296 -5.26 -5.48 20.35
C VAL A 296 -6.62 -6.17 20.27
N GLY A 297 -7.42 -6.13 21.33
CA GLY A 297 -8.77 -6.71 21.36
C GLY A 297 -8.79 -8.24 21.40
N CYS A 298 -9.73 -8.84 20.68
CA CYS A 298 -10.01 -10.28 20.68
C CYS A 298 -9.12 -11.04 19.70
N VAL A 299 -7.81 -11.08 19.95
CA VAL A 299 -6.87 -11.93 19.18
C VAL A 299 -6.84 -13.35 19.78
N PRO A 300 -7.19 -14.41 19.01
CA PRO A 300 -7.15 -15.78 19.50
C PRO A 300 -5.74 -16.21 19.94
N LYS A 301 -5.63 -16.95 21.04
CA LYS A 301 -4.33 -17.33 21.65
C LYS A 301 -3.36 -17.97 20.64
N GLN A 302 -3.84 -18.89 19.79
CA GLN A 302 -2.99 -19.56 18.79
C GLN A 302 -2.52 -18.67 17.63
N HIS A 303 -3.07 -17.45 17.49
CA HIS A 303 -2.69 -16.48 16.47
C HIS A 303 -1.95 -15.26 17.05
N ARG A 304 -1.55 -15.30 18.34
CA ARG A 304 -0.71 -14.25 18.95
C ARG A 304 0.76 -14.55 18.65
N PRO A 305 1.50 -13.63 18.02
CA PRO A 305 2.94 -13.82 17.83
C PRO A 305 3.67 -13.94 19.17
N ALA A 306 4.78 -14.70 19.19
CA ALA A 306 5.64 -14.79 20.36
C ALA A 306 6.18 -13.40 20.74
N GLY A 307 6.16 -13.07 22.03
CA GLY A 307 6.59 -11.76 22.53
C GLY A 307 5.61 -10.62 22.24
N ALA A 308 4.44 -10.88 21.64
CA ALA A 308 3.43 -9.85 21.46
C ALA A 308 2.85 -9.43 22.81
N MET A 309 2.77 -8.12 23.02
CA MET A 309 2.22 -7.52 24.24
C MET A 309 0.79 -7.05 24.03
N ARG A 310 0.04 -6.95 25.12
CA ARG A 310 -1.30 -6.35 25.14
C ARG A 310 -1.16 -4.94 25.74
N PRO A 311 -1.43 -3.87 24.98
CA PRO A 311 -1.28 -2.51 25.49
C PRO A 311 -2.44 -2.14 26.41
N ASP A 312 -2.18 -1.29 27.41
CA ASP A 312 -3.20 -0.86 28.37
C ASP A 312 -4.34 -0.05 27.70
N ASN A 313 -4.01 0.69 26.63
CA ASN A 313 -4.96 1.46 25.82
C ASN A 313 -5.51 0.65 24.62
N GLU A 314 -5.61 -0.68 24.72
CA GLU A 314 -6.06 -1.53 23.61
C GLU A 314 -7.47 -1.18 23.09
N ALA A 315 -8.35 -0.65 23.94
CA ALA A 315 -9.70 -0.26 23.51
C ALA A 315 -9.66 0.92 22.52
N ASP A 316 -8.84 1.93 22.80
CA ASP A 316 -8.65 3.10 21.92
C ASP A 316 -7.94 2.70 20.63
N LEU A 317 -6.93 1.82 20.73
CA LEU A 317 -6.24 1.29 19.55
C LEU A 317 -7.18 0.46 18.68
N LEU A 318 -8.05 -0.37 19.27
CA LEU A 318 -9.04 -1.14 18.51
C LEU A 318 -10.01 -0.21 17.80
N TRP A 319 -10.53 0.81 18.48
CA TRP A 319 -11.39 1.82 17.89
C TRP A 319 -10.70 2.54 16.73
N ALA A 320 -9.44 2.96 16.91
CA ALA A 320 -8.65 3.64 15.89
C ALA A 320 -8.37 2.77 14.65
N ILE A 321 -8.11 1.48 14.85
CA ILE A 321 -7.92 0.50 13.76
C ILE A 321 -9.18 0.37 12.90
N LYS A 322 -10.37 0.57 13.48
CA LYS A 322 -11.67 0.45 12.80
C LYS A 322 -12.04 1.69 11.97
N GLY A 323 -11.09 2.27 11.24
CA GLY A 323 -11.35 3.43 10.36
C GLY A 323 -10.10 4.25 10.03
N ALA A 324 -9.08 4.19 10.87
CA ALA A 324 -7.82 4.90 10.66
C ALA A 324 -6.60 3.96 10.79
N GLY A 325 -6.78 2.65 10.67
CA GLY A 325 -5.76 1.63 10.95
C GLY A 325 -4.37 1.86 10.35
N PRO A 326 -4.24 2.31 9.09
CA PRO A 326 -2.93 2.60 8.51
C PRO A 326 -2.10 3.68 9.24
N ASN A 327 -2.73 4.51 10.07
CA ASN A 327 -2.07 5.59 10.82
C ASN A 327 -1.47 5.13 12.15
N PHE A 328 -1.85 3.95 12.66
CA PHE A 328 -1.52 3.50 14.03
C PHE A 328 -0.47 2.39 14.07
N GLY A 329 0.00 1.92 12.91
CA GLY A 329 1.05 0.93 12.80
C GLY A 329 0.92 0.04 11.57
N ILE A 330 1.79 -0.97 11.48
CA ILE A 330 1.72 -1.97 10.42
C ILE A 330 0.82 -3.11 10.92
N VAL A 331 -0.44 -3.12 10.47
CA VAL A 331 -1.37 -4.21 10.78
C VAL A 331 -0.93 -5.48 10.04
N VAL A 332 -0.73 -6.56 10.80
CA VAL A 332 -0.28 -7.86 10.30
C VAL A 332 -1.47 -8.77 10.05
N SER A 333 -2.43 -8.79 10.97
CA SER A 333 -3.65 -9.59 10.86
C SER A 333 -4.80 -8.96 11.63
N VAL A 334 -6.02 -9.35 11.26
CA VAL A 334 -7.28 -8.89 11.82
C VAL A 334 -8.14 -10.10 12.16
N THR A 335 -8.83 -10.04 13.30
CA THR A 335 -9.85 -11.01 13.71
C THR A 335 -11.23 -10.39 13.49
N PHE A 336 -12.04 -11.05 12.67
CA PHE A 336 -13.41 -10.67 12.36
C PHE A 336 -14.41 -11.55 13.10
N LYS A 337 -15.50 -10.93 13.58
CA LYS A 337 -16.76 -11.66 13.78
C LYS A 337 -17.37 -11.98 12.41
N THR A 338 -18.09 -13.09 12.33
CA THR A 338 -18.72 -13.55 11.08
C THR A 338 -20.23 -13.60 11.17
N PHE A 339 -20.86 -13.73 10.00
CA PHE A 339 -22.30 -13.89 9.84
C PHE A 339 -22.59 -15.10 8.95
N ALA A 340 -23.82 -15.60 8.96
CA ALA A 340 -24.23 -16.64 8.03
C ALA A 340 -24.12 -16.12 6.58
N ALA A 341 -23.55 -16.93 5.68
CA ALA A 341 -23.43 -16.55 4.28
C ALA A 341 -24.81 -16.45 3.62
N PRO A 342 -25.20 -15.28 3.07
CA PRO A 342 -26.42 -15.15 2.31
C PRO A 342 -26.20 -15.51 0.84
N THR A 343 -27.29 -15.77 0.14
CA THR A 343 -27.36 -15.61 -1.32
C THR A 343 -27.83 -14.20 -1.65
N TYR A 344 -27.64 -13.78 -2.91
CA TYR A 344 -27.99 -12.45 -3.40
C TYR A 344 -28.87 -12.56 -4.62
N LEU A 345 -30.03 -11.90 -4.60
CA LEU A 345 -30.83 -11.65 -5.79
C LEU A 345 -30.44 -10.29 -6.35
N VAL A 346 -29.83 -10.30 -7.52
CA VAL A 346 -29.35 -9.11 -8.24
C VAL A 346 -30.33 -8.79 -9.35
N ARG A 347 -30.78 -7.54 -9.43
CA ARG A 347 -31.68 -7.02 -10.45
C ARG A 347 -31.06 -5.80 -11.11
N ASN A 348 -31.15 -5.70 -12.44
CA ASN A 348 -30.54 -4.63 -13.21
C ASN A 348 -31.56 -3.88 -14.05
N TRP A 349 -31.36 -2.57 -14.15
CA TRP A 349 -32.09 -1.67 -15.03
C TRP A 349 -31.12 -0.77 -15.78
N ARG A 350 -31.43 -0.53 -17.05
CA ARG A 350 -30.72 0.37 -17.94
C ARG A 350 -31.72 1.34 -18.57
N ILE A 351 -31.72 2.56 -18.06
CA ILE A 351 -32.71 3.57 -18.43
C ILE A 351 -32.02 4.63 -19.32
N PRO A 352 -32.40 4.77 -20.60
CA PRO A 352 -31.88 5.85 -21.44
C PRO A 352 -32.38 7.21 -20.91
N LEU A 353 -31.48 8.19 -20.89
CA LEU A 353 -31.75 9.55 -20.41
C LEU A 353 -31.67 10.55 -21.56
N ARG A 354 -32.58 11.52 -21.58
CA ARG A 354 -32.62 12.55 -22.63
C ARG A 354 -31.65 13.70 -22.35
N ASN A 355 -31.46 14.04 -21.08
CA ASN A 355 -30.63 15.18 -20.67
C ASN A 355 -30.25 15.10 -19.17
N GLY A 356 -29.44 16.06 -18.72
CA GLY A 356 -29.01 16.13 -17.33
C GLY A 356 -30.12 16.47 -16.31
N LEU A 357 -31.23 17.08 -16.73
CA LEU A 357 -32.35 17.34 -15.83
C LEU A 357 -33.07 16.03 -15.47
N GLU A 358 -33.34 15.20 -16.48
CA GLU A 358 -33.91 13.87 -16.27
C GLU A 358 -32.99 12.99 -15.41
N ALA A 359 -31.68 13.04 -15.65
CA ALA A 359 -30.70 12.34 -14.82
C ALA A 359 -30.81 12.72 -13.34
N ARG A 360 -30.90 14.02 -13.03
CA ARG A 360 -31.04 14.53 -11.65
C ARG A 360 -32.35 14.09 -11.00
N LEU A 361 -33.47 14.17 -11.73
CA LEU A 361 -34.77 13.75 -11.22
C LEU A 361 -34.77 12.26 -10.89
N ARG A 362 -34.31 11.42 -11.82
CA ARG A 362 -34.24 9.95 -11.63
C ARG A 362 -33.30 9.56 -10.49
N LEU A 363 -32.14 10.21 -10.36
CA LEU A 363 -31.25 10.00 -9.22
C LEU A 363 -31.92 10.41 -7.89
N GLY A 364 -32.72 11.48 -7.90
CA GLY A 364 -33.54 11.90 -6.77
C GLY A 364 -34.57 10.84 -6.36
N ASP A 365 -35.28 10.27 -7.34
CA ASP A 365 -36.26 9.20 -7.11
C ASP A 365 -35.60 7.94 -6.53
N ILE A 366 -34.43 7.55 -7.07
CA ILE A 366 -33.66 6.42 -6.55
C ILE A 366 -33.17 6.69 -5.13
N ALA A 367 -32.70 7.90 -4.83
CA ALA A 367 -32.29 8.25 -3.48
C ALA A 367 -33.46 8.17 -2.47
N GLN A 368 -34.67 8.55 -2.88
CA GLN A 368 -35.87 8.37 -2.05
C GLN A 368 -36.27 6.90 -1.91
N LEU A 369 -36.18 6.13 -2.98
CA LEU A 369 -36.43 4.68 -2.99
C LEU A 369 -35.47 3.97 -2.02
N ALA A 370 -34.17 4.22 -2.13
CA ALA A 370 -33.12 3.59 -1.33
C ALA A 370 -33.32 3.76 0.18
N ARG A 371 -33.87 4.90 0.62
CA ARG A 371 -34.21 5.16 2.04
C ARG A 371 -35.35 4.27 2.56
N LYS A 372 -36.25 3.83 1.68
CA LYS A 372 -37.43 3.02 2.01
C LYS A 372 -37.17 1.52 1.90
N LEU A 373 -36.06 1.11 1.31
CA LEU A 373 -35.72 -0.31 1.14
C LEU A 373 -35.39 -0.98 2.49
N ALA A 374 -35.81 -2.24 2.63
CA ALA A 374 -35.46 -3.08 3.77
C ALA A 374 -33.94 -3.21 3.94
N ARG A 375 -33.44 -3.43 5.17
CA ARG A 375 -32.00 -3.39 5.49
C ARG A 375 -31.15 -4.44 4.77
N ASN A 376 -31.76 -5.53 4.32
CA ASN A 376 -31.11 -6.59 3.55
C ASN A 376 -31.00 -6.27 2.05
N CYS A 377 -31.54 -5.13 1.60
CA CYS A 377 -31.41 -4.65 0.23
C CYS A 377 -30.36 -3.53 0.13
N SER A 378 -29.67 -3.41 -0.99
CA SER A 378 -28.90 -2.22 -1.36
C SER A 378 -29.12 -1.88 -2.83
N THR A 379 -28.92 -0.64 -3.20
CA THR A 379 -29.11 -0.19 -4.59
C THR A 379 -27.99 0.74 -4.95
N ASP A 380 -27.32 0.42 -6.05
CA ASP A 380 -26.27 1.23 -6.65
C ASP A 380 -26.82 1.84 -7.94
N ALA A 381 -26.55 3.13 -8.13
CA ALA A 381 -26.96 3.87 -9.32
C ALA A 381 -25.76 4.60 -9.90
N TYR A 382 -25.59 4.48 -11.21
CA TYR A 382 -24.44 5.04 -11.93
C TYR A 382 -24.86 5.56 -13.29
N LEU A 383 -24.19 6.62 -13.74
CA LEU A 383 -24.38 7.19 -15.06
C LEU A 383 -23.26 6.72 -15.98
N PHE A 384 -23.61 6.33 -17.19
CA PHE A 384 -22.65 5.95 -18.21
C PHE A 384 -23.11 6.36 -19.59
N TRP A 385 -22.16 6.53 -20.51
CA TRP A 385 -22.44 6.78 -21.91
C TRP A 385 -22.31 5.48 -22.68
N ASP A 386 -23.27 5.22 -23.56
CA ASP A 386 -23.22 4.13 -24.52
C ASP A 386 -23.92 4.55 -25.81
N ASN A 387 -23.30 4.29 -26.96
CA ASN A 387 -23.77 4.70 -28.29
C ASN A 387 -24.26 6.17 -28.36
N GLU A 388 -23.43 7.11 -27.86
CA GLU A 388 -23.75 8.55 -27.82
C GLU A 388 -25.03 8.92 -27.06
N GLN A 389 -25.50 8.04 -26.19
CA GLN A 389 -26.65 8.27 -25.33
C GLN A 389 -26.28 8.09 -23.86
N LEU A 390 -26.69 9.05 -23.03
CA LEU A 390 -26.55 8.95 -21.58
C LEU A 390 -27.54 7.93 -21.04
N HIS A 391 -27.08 7.04 -20.17
CA HIS A 391 -27.89 6.04 -19.50
C HIS A 391 -27.73 6.11 -17.99
N LEU A 392 -28.79 5.71 -17.29
CA LEU A 392 -28.80 5.43 -15.87
C LEU A 392 -28.83 3.91 -15.67
N GLY A 393 -27.73 3.38 -15.16
CA GLY A 393 -27.66 2.01 -14.67
C GLY A 393 -28.11 1.97 -13.21
N VAL A 394 -28.98 1.03 -12.89
CA VAL A 394 -29.38 0.73 -11.51
C VAL A 394 -29.20 -0.75 -11.26
N THR A 395 -28.50 -1.09 -10.18
CA THR A 395 -28.37 -2.47 -9.72
C THR A 395 -28.88 -2.55 -8.30
N MET A 396 -29.86 -3.43 -8.08
CA MET A 396 -30.39 -3.71 -6.75
C MET A 396 -29.94 -5.10 -6.31
N PHE A 397 -29.44 -5.15 -5.08
CA PHE A 397 -29.03 -6.36 -4.40
C PHE A 397 -29.99 -6.62 -3.26
N GLU A 398 -30.51 -7.83 -3.16
CA GLU A 398 -31.29 -8.30 -2.02
C GLU A 398 -30.56 -9.52 -1.44
N SER A 399 -30.29 -9.52 -0.14
CA SER A 399 -29.60 -10.61 0.55
C SER A 399 -30.57 -11.43 1.39
N ALA A 400 -30.46 -12.76 1.32
CA ALA A 400 -31.28 -13.69 2.09
C ALA A 400 -30.52 -14.99 2.44
N VAL A 401 -30.81 -15.56 3.60
CA VAL A 401 -30.24 -16.85 4.05
C VAL A 401 -31.14 -18.04 3.68
N THR A 402 -32.44 -17.82 3.49
CA THR A 402 -33.42 -18.87 3.21
C THR A 402 -34.02 -18.75 1.81
N GLN A 403 -34.90 -17.77 1.59
CA GLN A 403 -35.62 -17.58 0.34
C GLN A 403 -35.86 -16.10 0.05
N PHE A 404 -35.96 -15.78 -1.25
CA PHE A 404 -36.34 -14.45 -1.72
C PHE A 404 -37.86 -14.33 -1.88
N PRO A 405 -38.45 -13.16 -1.61
CA PRO A 405 -39.84 -12.89 -1.96
C PRO A 405 -40.06 -13.05 -3.46
N CYS A 406 -41.24 -13.52 -3.86
CA CYS A 406 -41.61 -13.61 -5.27
C CYS A 406 -41.93 -12.21 -5.83
N GLY A 407 -41.30 -11.84 -6.95
CA GLY A 407 -41.57 -10.62 -7.70
C GLY A 407 -40.80 -9.38 -7.26
N ILE A 408 -40.95 -8.31 -8.04
CA ILE A 408 -40.34 -6.99 -7.75
C ILE A 408 -41.24 -6.28 -6.73
N PRO A 409 -40.70 -5.70 -5.64
CA PRO A 409 -41.50 -4.90 -4.72
C PRO A 409 -42.22 -3.77 -5.47
N THR A 410 -43.52 -3.57 -5.22
CA THR A 410 -44.35 -2.59 -5.93
C THR A 410 -43.71 -1.20 -5.97
N LEU A 411 -43.12 -0.78 -4.86
CA LEU A 411 -42.41 0.50 -4.74
C LEU A 411 -41.24 0.62 -5.75
N VAL A 412 -40.49 -0.46 -5.98
CA VAL A 412 -39.38 -0.49 -6.92
C VAL A 412 -39.92 -0.43 -8.35
N TYR A 413 -40.97 -1.22 -8.65
CA TYR A 413 -41.60 -1.23 -9.97
C TYR A 413 -42.18 0.15 -10.34
N THR A 414 -42.78 0.88 -9.40
CA THR A 414 -43.31 2.23 -9.65
C THR A 414 -42.22 3.23 -10.06
N VAL A 415 -41.00 3.08 -9.54
CA VAL A 415 -39.89 4.02 -9.77
C VAL A 415 -39.06 3.63 -11.00
N LEU A 416 -38.70 2.35 -11.11
CA LEU A 416 -37.76 1.84 -12.12
C LEU A 416 -38.43 1.12 -13.28
N GLY A 417 -39.70 0.71 -13.14
CA GLY A 417 -40.39 -0.11 -14.12
C GLY A 417 -39.93 -1.58 -14.10
N PRO A 418 -40.14 -2.33 -15.19
CA PRO A 418 -39.70 -3.72 -15.31
C PRO A 418 -38.16 -3.82 -15.28
N GLU A 419 -37.64 -4.88 -14.67
CA GLU A 419 -36.21 -5.19 -14.68
C GLU A 419 -35.76 -5.73 -16.04
N ASP A 420 -34.53 -5.42 -16.46
CA ASP A 420 -33.97 -5.95 -17.70
C ASP A 420 -33.48 -7.39 -17.53
N ASN A 421 -32.89 -7.67 -16.37
CA ASN A 421 -32.48 -9.00 -15.98
C ASN A 421 -32.40 -9.15 -14.45
N SER A 422 -32.53 -10.39 -14.00
CA SER A 422 -32.27 -10.77 -12.62
C SER A 422 -31.55 -12.12 -12.53
N LYS A 423 -30.72 -12.27 -11.49
CA LYS A 423 -30.00 -13.51 -11.20
C LYS A 423 -29.78 -13.70 -9.71
N ILE A 424 -29.81 -14.95 -9.26
CA ILE A 424 -29.43 -15.35 -7.91
C ILE A 424 -27.98 -15.82 -7.93
N VAL A 425 -27.15 -15.26 -7.06
CA VAL A 425 -25.73 -15.59 -6.94
C VAL A 425 -25.32 -15.76 -5.49
N ASP A 426 -24.21 -16.44 -5.25
CA ASP A 426 -23.54 -16.46 -3.94
C ASP A 426 -22.58 -15.26 -3.79
N GLY A 427 -21.87 -15.18 -2.67
CA GLY A 427 -20.93 -14.08 -2.42
C GLY A 427 -19.74 -14.01 -3.39
N VAL A 428 -19.37 -15.11 -4.05
CA VAL A 428 -18.31 -15.11 -5.07
C VAL A 428 -18.88 -14.70 -6.43
N GLY A 429 -20.05 -15.23 -6.80
CA GLY A 429 -20.75 -14.86 -8.03
C GLY A 429 -21.17 -13.39 -8.06
N LEU A 430 -21.31 -12.76 -6.89
CA LEU A 430 -21.58 -11.32 -6.74
C LEU A 430 -20.51 -10.44 -7.40
N PHE A 431 -19.26 -10.90 -7.49
CA PHE A 431 -18.19 -10.14 -8.15
C PHE A 431 -18.36 -10.03 -9.67
N GLU A 432 -19.20 -10.86 -10.27
CA GLU A 432 -19.45 -10.96 -11.71
C GLU A 432 -20.83 -10.38 -12.09
N THR A 433 -21.42 -9.53 -11.24
CA THR A 433 -22.77 -8.98 -11.45
C THR A 433 -22.81 -7.51 -11.82
N GLU A 434 -21.69 -6.81 -11.72
CA GLU A 434 -21.52 -5.39 -12.08
C GLU A 434 -20.74 -5.22 -13.38
#